data_AF-A0A821PVK3-F1
#
_entry.id   AF-A0A821PVK3-F1
#
_cell.length_a   1.000
_cell.length_b   1.000
_cell.length_c   1.000
_cell.angle_alpha   90.00
_cell.angle_beta   90.00
_cell.angle_gamma   90.00
#
_symmetry.space_group_name_H-M   'P 1'
#
loop_
_entity.id
_entity.type
_entity.pdbx_description
1 polymer ?
#
loop_
_entity_poly.entity_id
_entity_poly.type
_entity_poly.pdbx_seq_one_letter_code
_entity_poly.pdbx_strand_id
1 'polypeptide(L)' 'DLKEVLRELIPKEQKRVAAFKAENKDVVIGQVNVDQIYGGMRDIKGLVYETSLLDANEGIGFCGKRIEEC' A
#
# COMPACT_ATOMS: atom_id res chain seq x y z
N ASP A 1 11.27 -18.04 -16.30
CA ASP A 1 11.48 -16.63 -16.68
C ASP A 1 10.68 -15.75 -15.73
N LEU A 2 11.30 -14.71 -15.17
CA LEU A 2 10.66 -13.81 -14.19
C LEU A 2 9.39 -13.17 -14.77
N LYS A 3 9.40 -12.90 -16.07
CA LYS A 3 8.27 -12.27 -16.77
C LYS A 3 7.03 -13.16 -16.81
N GLU A 4 7.20 -14.47 -16.96
CA GLU A 4 6.06 -15.42 -16.96
C GLU A 4 5.46 -15.56 -15.56
N VAL A 5 6.30 -15.64 -14.53
CA VAL A 5 5.82 -15.67 -13.13
C VAL A 5 5.01 -14.40 -12.81
N LEU A 6 5.49 -13.24 -13.22
CA LEU A 6 4.78 -11.96 -13.03
C LEU A 6 3.44 -11.94 -13.77
N ARG A 7 3.38 -12.47 -14.99
CA ARG A 7 2.13 -12.57 -15.77
C ARG A 7 1.07 -13.41 -15.06
N GLU A 8 1.46 -14.46 -14.34
CA GLU A 8 0.53 -15.28 -13.57
C GLU A 8 0.04 -14.61 -12.28
N LEU A 9 0.85 -13.73 -11.68
CA LEU A 9 0.53 -13.04 -10.43
C LEU A 9 -0.34 -11.79 -10.64
N ILE A 10 -0.11 -11.03 -11.71
CA ILE A 10 -0.83 -9.77 -12.00
C ILE A 10 -2.35 -9.93 -11.95
N PRO A 11 -2.98 -10.94 -12.59
CA PRO A 11 -4.44 -11.09 -12.57
C PRO A 11 -5.00 -11.40 -11.19
N LYS A 12 -4.22 -12.06 -10.32
CA LYS A 12 -4.63 -12.37 -8.94
C LYS A 12 -4.71 -11.09 -8.12
N GLU A 13 -3.69 -10.23 -8.23
CA GLU A 13 -3.64 -8.94 -7.54
C GLU A 13 -4.71 -7.97 -8.05
N GLN A 14 -4.95 -7.91 -9.36
CA GLN A 14 -6.03 -7.09 -9.93
C GLN A 14 -7.40 -7.46 -9.35
N LYS A 15 -7.69 -8.77 -9.19
CA LYS A 15 -8.93 -9.25 -8.58
C LYS A 15 -9.01 -8.88 -7.10
N ARG A 16 -7.91 -9.04 -6.34
CA ARG A 16 -7.83 -8.65 -4.92
C ARG A 16 -8.14 -7.17 -4.73
N VAL A 17 -7.51 -6.29 -5.50
CA VAL A 17 -7.72 -4.84 -5.43
C VAL A 17 -9.15 -4.46 -5.83
N ALA A 18 -9.70 -5.08 -6.88
CA ALA A 18 -11.06 -4.83 -7.32
C ALA A 18 -12.10 -5.21 -6.26
N ALA A 19 -11.94 -6.37 -5.61
CA ALA A 19 -12.81 -6.82 -4.52
C ALA A 19 -12.69 -5.90 -3.30
N PHE A 20 -11.47 -5.61 -2.85
CA PHE A 20 -11.22 -4.73 -1.71
C PHE A 20 -11.83 -3.33 -1.90
N LYS A 21 -11.68 -2.76 -3.10
CA LYS A 21 -12.29 -1.47 -3.45
C LYS A 21 -13.82 -1.54 -3.45
N ALA A 22 -14.41 -2.61 -3.96
CA ALA A 22 -15.86 -2.76 -3.98
C ALA A 22 -16.45 -2.83 -2.57
N GLU A 23 -15.77 -3.51 -1.65
CA GLU A 23 -16.17 -3.66 -0.25
C GLU A 23 -15.96 -2.37 0.56
N ASN A 24 -14.89 -1.62 0.30
CA ASN A 24 -14.44 -0.51 1.17
C ASN A 24 -14.54 0.87 0.52
N LYS A 25 -15.26 1.02 -0.60
CA LYS A 25 -15.30 2.26 -1.40
C LYS A 25 -15.70 3.53 -0.61
N ASP A 26 -16.55 3.39 0.40
CA ASP A 26 -17.10 4.51 1.17
C ASP A 26 -16.40 4.67 2.55
N VAL A 27 -15.35 3.88 2.82
CA VAL A 27 -14.62 3.94 4.08
C VAL A 27 -13.72 5.17 4.11
N VAL A 28 -13.95 6.06 5.07
CA VAL A 28 -13.13 7.25 5.29
C VAL A 28 -11.84 6.85 6.01
N ILE A 29 -10.70 7.02 5.33
CA ILE A 29 -9.36 6.64 5.84
C ILE A 29 -8.63 7.73 6.63
N GLY A 30 -9.15 8.97 6.60
CA GLY A 30 -8.59 10.11 7.30
C GLY A 30 -9.38 11.40 7.03
N GLN A 31 -9.25 12.37 7.94
CA GLN A 31 -9.73 13.74 7.74
C GLN A 31 -8.58 14.62 7.28
N VAL A 32 -8.87 15.60 6.41
CA VAL A 32 -7.87 16.51 5.85
C VAL A 32 -8.17 17.93 6.29
N ASN A 33 -7.18 18.56 6.92
CA ASN A 33 -7.26 19.95 7.37
C ASN A 33 -6.47 20.88 6.43
N VAL A 34 -6.78 22.19 6.48
CA VAL A 34 -6.13 23.22 5.65
C VAL A 34 -4.61 23.26 5.86
N ASP A 35 -4.14 23.07 7.10
CA ASP A 35 -2.71 23.04 7.42
C ASP A 35 -1.98 21.88 6.74
N GLN A 36 -2.60 20.70 6.62
CA GLN A 36 -1.99 19.55 5.95
C GLN A 36 -1.87 19.78 4.43
N ILE A 37 -2.77 20.57 3.84
CA ILE A 37 -2.71 20.92 2.42
C ILE A 37 -1.53 21.88 2.18
N TYR A 38 -1.41 22.95 2.96
CA TYR A 38 -0.30 23.91 2.82
C TYR A 38 1.03 23.37 3.34
N GLY A 39 1.01 22.42 4.28
CA GLY A 39 2.17 21.75 4.85
C GLY A 39 2.73 20.61 4.01
N GLY A 40 2.23 20.41 2.78
CA GLY A 40 2.77 19.42 1.84
C GLY A 40 2.27 17.99 2.06
N MET A 41 0.97 17.82 2.31
CA MET A 41 0.32 16.51 2.54
C MET A 41 0.85 15.74 3.74
N ARG A 42 1.35 16.44 4.75
CA ARG A 42 1.86 15.82 5.98
C ARG A 42 0.75 15.01 6.65
N ASP A 43 1.07 13.75 6.95
CA ASP A 43 0.20 12.76 7.59
C ASP A 43 -1.08 12.39 6.79
N ILE A 44 -1.15 12.76 5.50
CA ILE A 44 -2.24 12.35 4.62
C ILE A 44 -1.89 11.01 3.94
N LYS A 45 -2.74 10.01 4.14
CA LYS A 45 -2.67 8.74 3.38
C LYS A 45 -3.18 8.95 1.95
N GLY A 46 -2.27 9.35 1.05
CA GLY A 46 -2.62 9.77 -0.31
C GLY A 46 -2.34 8.78 -1.44
N LEU A 47 -1.50 7.75 -1.22
CA LEU A 47 -1.15 6.76 -2.24
C LEU A 47 -1.09 5.33 -1.68
N VAL A 48 -1.23 4.37 -2.59
CA VAL A 48 -1.02 2.94 -2.32
C VAL A 48 0.36 2.54 -2.84
N TYR A 49 1.15 1.86 -2.02
CA TYR A 49 2.49 1.37 -2.37
C TYR A 49 2.69 -0.03 -1.76
N GLU A 50 2.81 -1.06 -2.60
CA GLU A 50 2.72 -2.48 -2.15
C GLU A 50 4.08 -3.11 -1.83
N THR A 51 5.18 -2.61 -2.37
CA THR A 51 6.48 -3.29 -2.31
C THR A 51 7.15 -3.23 -0.95
N SER A 52 6.88 -2.19 -0.17
CA SER A 52 7.47 -2.02 1.16
C SER A 52 6.56 -1.25 2.09
N LEU A 53 6.58 -1.63 3.37
CA LEU A 53 5.87 -0.94 4.44
C LEU A 53 6.80 -0.76 5.63
N LEU A 54 6.72 0.41 6.27
CA LEU A 54 7.48 0.71 7.48
C LEU A 54 6.68 0.28 8.72
N ASP A 55 7.22 -0.66 9.49
CA ASP A 55 6.76 -0.98 10.83
C ASP A 55 7.44 -0.05 11.85
N ALA A 56 6.69 0.45 12.82
CA ALA A 56 7.19 1.41 13.80
C ALA A 56 8.21 0.82 14.79
N ASN A 57 8.16 -0.49 15.04
CA ASN A 57 9.05 -1.18 15.97
C ASN A 57 10.19 -1.91 15.24
N GLU A 58 9.91 -2.44 14.06
CA GLU A 58 10.81 -3.39 13.37
C GLU A 58 11.50 -2.79 12.15
N GLY A 59 11.11 -1.58 11.75
CA GLY A 59 11.68 -0.89 10.61
C GLY A 59 11.06 -1.32 9.29
N ILE A 60 11.82 -1.18 8.20
CA ILE A 60 11.29 -1.38 6.84
C ILE A 60 11.17 -2.87 6.51
N GLY A 61 10.01 -3.26 5.98
CA GLY A 61 9.76 -4.60 5.42
C GLY A 61 9.66 -4.56 3.90
N PHE A 62 10.21 -5.56 3.23
CA PHE A 62 10.16 -5.74 1.76
C PHE A 62 9.26 -6.91 1.40
N CYS A 63 8.18 -6.64 0.67
CA CYS A 63 7.19 -7.65 0.25
C CYS A 63 6.71 -8.56 1.40
N GLY A 64 6.59 -8.02 2.61
CA GLY A 64 6.18 -8.75 3.82
C GLY A 64 7.30 -9.48 4.57
N LYS A 65 8.57 -9.30 4.17
CA LYS A 65 9.75 -9.84 4.87
C LYS A 65 10.51 -8.74 5.60
N ARG A 66 11.02 -9.05 6.79
CA ARG A 66 11.95 -8.16 7.50
C ARG A 66 13.33 -8.20 6.86
N ILE A 67 14.15 -7.20 7.13
CA ILE A 67 15.57 -7.20 6.71
C ILE A 67 16.30 -8.46 7.18
N GLU A 68 16.00 -8.96 8.39
CA GLU A 68 16.61 -10.17 8.95
C GLU A 68 16.20 -11.47 8.21
N GLU A 69 15.09 -11.44 7.48
CA GLU A 69 14.51 -12.57 6.76
C GLU A 69 14.79 -12.50 5.24
N CYS A 70 15.45 -11.44 4.79
CA CYS A 70 15.85 -11.21 3.41
C CYS A 70 17.18 -11.90 3.09
#